data_AF-A0A7S3NSY8-F1
#
_entry.id   AF-A0A7S3NSY8-F1
#
_cell.length_a   1.000
_cell.length_b   1.000
_cell.length_c   1.000
_cell.angle_alpha   90.00
_cell.angle_beta   90.00
_cell.angle_gamma   90.00
#
_symmetry.space_group_name_H-M   'P 1'
#
loop_
_entity.id
_entity.type
_entity.pdbx_description
1 polymer ?
#
loop_
_entity_poly.entity_id
_entity_poly.type
_entity_poly.pdbx_seq_one_letter_code
_entity_poly.pdbx_strand_id
1 'polypeptide(L)'
;MVSGRDFIIANIQTTMEDPENKNQRVPILVSFSVEHPKAPKNPKGIVRGEIVIAGWILRKIDESQTEVISFAINDLKGSIPKFIANVGSSSHSSIMMNFMKQC
;
A
#
# COMPACT_ATOMS: atom_id res chain seq x y z
N MET A 1 -18.37 13.21 10.44
CA MET A 1 -17.27 12.35 10.94
C MET A 1 -17.02 11.26 9.90
N VAL A 2 -15.77 10.99 9.54
CA VAL A 2 -15.43 9.93 8.57
C VAL A 2 -15.08 8.68 9.38
N SER A 3 -15.80 7.57 9.16
CA SER A 3 -15.54 6.31 9.85
C SER A 3 -14.12 5.81 9.61
N GLY A 4 -13.52 5.12 10.59
CA GLY A 4 -12.22 4.46 10.39
C GLY A 4 -12.29 3.43 9.26
N ARG A 5 -11.16 3.15 8.59
CA ARG A 5 -11.02 2.05 7.63
C ARG A 5 -10.11 0.98 8.20
N ASP A 6 -10.51 -0.27 8.04
CA ASP A 6 -9.64 -1.42 8.22
C ASP A 6 -9.58 -2.22 6.92
N PHE A 7 -8.57 -3.08 6.81
CA PHE A 7 -8.34 -3.92 5.66
C PHE A 7 -7.92 -5.32 6.13
N ILE A 8 -8.39 -6.35 5.45
CA ILE A 8 -7.82 -7.69 5.54
C ILE A 8 -7.03 -7.88 4.26
N ILE A 9 -5.73 -8.12 4.37
CA ILE A 9 -4.83 -8.20 3.22
C ILE A 9 -3.99 -9.47 3.29
N ALA A 10 -3.74 -10.05 2.13
CA ALA A 10 -2.60 -10.94 1.94
C ALA A 10 -1.42 -10.10 1.45
N ASN A 11 -0.22 -10.44 1.93
CA ASN A 11 1.04 -9.85 1.46
C ASN A 11 1.85 -10.94 0.77
N ILE A 12 2.31 -10.64 -0.44
CA ILE A 12 3.22 -11.48 -1.20
C ILE A 12 4.51 -10.70 -1.35
N GLN A 13 5.59 -11.25 -0.81
CA GLN A 13 6.92 -10.79 -1.11
C GLN A 13 7.50 -11.67 -2.20
N THR A 14 8.02 -11.06 -3.26
CA THR A 14 8.63 -11.76 -4.38
C THR A 14 9.76 -10.90 -4.97
N THR A 15 10.33 -11.35 -6.08
CA THR A 15 11.31 -10.61 -6.86
C THR A 15 10.96 -10.66 -8.34
N MET A 16 11.17 -9.57 -9.07
CA MET A 16 11.18 -9.57 -10.55
C MET A 16 12.58 -9.28 -11.08
N GLU A 17 12.79 -9.55 -12.36
CA GLU A 17 13.96 -9.04 -13.10
C GLU A 17 13.90 -7.51 -13.17
N ASP A 18 15.03 -6.84 -12.95
CA ASP A 18 15.11 -5.39 -13.15
C ASP A 18 14.99 -5.09 -14.66
N PRO A 19 14.00 -4.30 -15.11
CA PRO A 19 13.85 -3.97 -16.52
C PRO A 19 15.05 -3.22 -17.10
N GLU A 20 15.84 -2.54 -16.27
CA GLU A 20 17.06 -1.83 -16.68
C GLU A 20 18.33 -2.69 -16.54
N ASN A 21 18.31 -3.74 -15.70
CA ASN A 21 19.43 -4.64 -15.48
C ASN A 21 18.99 -6.10 -15.32
N LYS A 22 18.94 -6.84 -16.42
CA LYS A 22 18.42 -8.22 -16.45
C LYS A 22 19.18 -9.23 -15.57
N ASN A 23 20.39 -8.90 -15.13
CA ASN A 23 21.18 -9.75 -14.23
C ASN A 23 20.87 -9.50 -12.74
N GLN A 24 19.96 -8.57 -12.44
CA GLN A 24 19.57 -8.17 -11.11
C GLN A 24 18.09 -8.50 -10.88
N ARG A 25 17.78 -9.00 -9.68
CA ARG A 25 16.39 -9.15 -9.24
C ARG A 25 16.07 -8.07 -8.22
N VAL A 26 14.91 -7.44 -8.38
CA VAL A 26 14.41 -6.41 -7.47
C VAL A 26 13.30 -6.97 -6.60
N PRO A 27 13.33 -6.77 -5.27
CA PRO A 27 12.26 -7.19 -4.40
C PRO A 27 10.99 -6.37 -4.64
N ILE A 28 9.87 -7.08 -4.60
CA ILE A 28 8.53 -6.53 -4.74
C ILE A 28 7.71 -7.01 -3.54
N LEU A 29 6.97 -6.09 -2.95
CA LEU A 29 5.89 -6.39 -2.03
C LEU A 29 4.58 -6.08 -2.74
N VAL A 30 3.68 -7.05 -2.81
CA VAL A 30 2.33 -6.88 -3.35
C VAL A 30 1.31 -7.25 -2.28
N SER A 31 0.31 -6.41 -2.12
CA SER A 31 -0.79 -6.56 -1.18
C SER A 31 -2.11 -6.49 -1.92
N PHE A 32 -3.06 -7.33 -1.53
CA PHE A 32 -4.43 -7.29 -2.04
C PHE A 32 -5.39 -7.78 -0.96
N SER A 33 -6.63 -7.34 -1.05
CA SER A 33 -7.65 -7.71 -0.08
C SER A 33 -8.08 -9.16 -0.23
N VAL A 34 -8.28 -9.82 0.91
CA VAL A 34 -8.76 -11.21 0.97
C VAL A 34 -9.87 -11.34 2.01
N GLU A 35 -10.72 -12.35 1.83
CA GLU A 35 -11.63 -12.78 2.86
C GLU A 35 -10.94 -13.79 3.77
N HIS A 36 -11.14 -13.68 5.09
CA HIS A 36 -10.62 -14.65 6.04
C HIS A 36 -11.71 -15.06 7.03
N PRO A 37 -12.02 -16.37 7.20
CA PRO A 37 -13.13 -16.83 8.03
C PRO A 37 -13.06 -16.39 9.49
N LYS A 38 -11.85 -16.19 10.02
CA LYS A 38 -11.63 -15.74 11.41
C LYS A 38 -11.53 -14.23 11.56
N ALA A 39 -11.60 -13.46 10.47
CA ALA A 39 -11.50 -12.02 10.59
C ALA A 39 -12.81 -11.44 11.16
N PRO A 40 -12.74 -10.38 11.99
CA PRO A 40 -13.92 -9.74 12.53
C PRO A 40 -14.88 -9.28 11.42
N LYS A 41 -16.13 -9.72 11.52
CA LYS A 41 -17.21 -9.24 10.65
C LYS A 41 -17.60 -7.83 11.09
N ASN A 42 -17.30 -6.84 10.25
CA ASN A 42 -17.73 -5.44 10.34
C ASN A 42 -17.65 -4.83 11.76
N PRO A 43 -16.46 -4.43 12.22
CA PRO A 43 -16.33 -3.76 13.51
C PRO A 43 -17.22 -2.51 13.58
N LYS A 44 -17.92 -2.29 14.71
CA LYS A 44 -18.80 -1.14 14.87
C LYS A 44 -18.04 0.16 14.62
N GLY A 45 -18.58 1.01 13.74
CA GLY A 45 -17.97 2.31 13.41
C GLY A 45 -16.77 2.24 12.45
N ILE A 46 -16.44 1.06 11.92
CA ILE A 46 -15.37 0.87 10.94
C ILE A 46 -15.97 0.42 9.60
N VAL A 47 -15.46 0.98 8.51
CA VAL A 47 -15.77 0.57 7.14
C VAL A 47 -14.63 -0.30 6.63
N ARG A 48 -14.93 -1.55 6.26
CA ARG A 48 -13.94 -2.44 5.63
C ARG A 48 -13.65 -1.93 4.22
N GLY A 49 -12.43 -1.44 4.00
CA GLY A 49 -11.95 -1.08 2.67
C GLY A 49 -11.47 -2.31 1.90
N GLU A 50 -11.24 -2.11 0.61
CA GLU A 50 -10.74 -3.13 -0.32
C GLU A 50 -9.52 -2.61 -1.07
N ILE A 51 -8.42 -3.34 -0.98
CA ILE A 51 -7.23 -3.12 -1.80
C ILE A 51 -7.34 -4.04 -2.99
N VAL A 52 -7.57 -3.48 -4.18
CA VAL A 52 -7.53 -4.25 -5.44
C VAL A 52 -6.10 -4.72 -5.68
N ILE A 53 -5.16 -3.78 -5.57
CA ILE A 53 -3.72 -4.06 -5.57
C ILE A 53 -2.99 -2.88 -4.94
N ALA A 54 -2.01 -3.16 -4.10
CA ALA A 54 -1.05 -2.17 -3.63
C ALA A 54 0.33 -2.81 -3.50
N GLY A 55 1.36 -2.00 -3.46
CA GLY A 55 2.70 -2.56 -3.34
C GLY A 55 3.83 -1.57 -3.50
N TRP A 56 5.02 -2.15 -3.42
CA TRP A 56 6.29 -1.47 -3.45
C TRP A 56 7.25 -2.27 -4.32
N ILE A 57 7.95 -1.57 -5.21
CA ILE A 57 9.13 -2.08 -5.90
C ILE A 57 10.33 -1.33 -5.34
N LEU A 58 11.34 -2.06 -4.87
CA LEU A 58 12.54 -1.47 -4.27
C LEU A 58 13.73 -1.72 -5.20
N ARG A 59 14.30 -0.66 -5.76
CA ARG A 59 15.42 -0.74 -6.69
C ARG A 59 16.65 -0.08 -6.05
N LYS A 60 17.76 -0.80 -6.02
CA LYS A 60 19.04 -0.25 -5.54
C LYS A 60 19.54 0.77 -6.56
N ILE A 61 19.85 1.98 -6.11
CA ILE A 61 20.57 2.98 -6.91
C ILE A 61 22.07 2.82 -6.62
N ASP A 62 22.45 2.88 -5.35
CA ASP A 62 23.82 2.68 -4.86
C ASP A 62 23.82 2.05 -3.46
N GLU A 63 24.96 2.01 -2.76
CA GLU A 63 25.07 1.42 -1.41
C GLU A 63 24.29 2.18 -0.33
N SER A 64 23.95 3.44 -0.56
CA SER A 64 23.28 4.35 0.36
C SER A 64 21.86 4.73 -0.08
N GLN A 65 21.49 4.45 -1.33
CA GLN A 65 20.23 4.89 -1.92
C GLN A 65 19.41 3.74 -2.51
N THR A 66 18.11 3.75 -2.18
CA THR A 66 17.10 2.87 -2.76
C THR A 66 16.00 3.73 -3.35
N GLU A 67 15.70 3.49 -4.62
CA GLU A 67 14.48 3.99 -5.24
C GLU A 67 13.30 3.12 -4.82
N VAL A 68 12.19 3.78 -4.52
CA VAL A 68 10.97 3.14 -4.07
C VAL A 68 9.83 3.56 -4.99
N ILE A 69 9.28 2.61 -5.74
CA ILE A 69 8.08 2.82 -6.55
C ILE A 69 6.90 2.26 -5.77
N SER A 70 6.02 3.14 -5.29
CA SER A 70 4.77 2.77 -4.62
C SER A 70 3.60 2.83 -5.58
N PHE A 71 2.71 1.84 -5.53
CA PHE A 71 1.46 1.85 -6.28
C PHE A 71 0.31 1.37 -5.41
N ALA A 72 -0.89 1.92 -5.60
CA ALA A 72 -2.07 1.47 -4.89
C ALA A 72 -3.36 1.81 -5.66
N ILE A 73 -4.25 0.84 -5.74
CA ILE A 73 -5.62 0.96 -6.22
C ILE A 73 -6.50 0.40 -5.11
N ASN A 74 -7.25 1.29 -4.45
CA ASN A 74 -8.06 0.95 -3.30
C ASN A 74 -9.48 1.49 -3.48
N ASP A 75 -10.47 0.69 -3.09
CA ASP A 75 -11.82 1.15 -2.80
C ASP A 75 -11.98 1.30 -1.28
N LEU A 76 -11.96 2.54 -0.80
CA LEU A 76 -12.10 2.83 0.63
C LEU A 76 -13.53 2.62 1.16
N LYS A 77 -14.49 2.39 0.26
CA LYS A 77 -15.92 2.21 0.48
C LYS A 77 -16.58 3.33 1.29
N GLY A 78 -17.92 3.36 1.26
CA GLY A 78 -18.72 4.37 1.96
C GLY A 78 -18.50 5.80 1.48
N SER A 79 -19.09 6.75 2.19
CA SER A 79 -19.03 8.17 1.80
C SER A 79 -17.77 8.83 2.34
N ILE A 80 -16.82 9.15 1.46
CA ILE A 80 -15.66 9.98 1.79
C ILE A 80 -15.85 11.36 1.13
N PRO A 81 -15.83 12.45 1.91
CA PRO A 81 -15.84 13.79 1.34
C PRO A 81 -14.66 14.00 0.37
N LYS A 82 -14.93 14.55 -0.82
CA LYS A 82 -13.93 14.73 -1.88
C LYS A 82 -12.66 15.46 -1.41
N PHE A 83 -12.80 16.45 -0.51
CA PHE A 83 -11.66 17.20 0.01
C PHE A 83 -10.68 16.30 0.80
N ILE A 84 -11.20 15.33 1.56
CA ILE A 84 -10.37 14.37 2.33
C ILE A 84 -9.68 13.40 1.38
N ALA A 85 -10.39 12.91 0.35
CA ALA A 85 -9.80 12.04 -0.67
C ALA A 85 -8.63 12.75 -1.38
N ASN A 86 -8.78 14.02 -1.75
CA ASN A 86 -7.75 14.77 -2.47
C ASN A 86 -6.50 15.03 -1.62
N VAL A 87 -6.67 15.39 -0.34
CA VAL A 87 -5.54 15.61 0.58
C VAL A 87 -4.82 14.28 0.87
N GLY A 88 -5.59 13.21 1.12
CA GLY A 88 -5.05 11.88 1.37
C GLY A 88 -4.20 11.38 0.21
N SER A 89 -4.74 11.38 -1.02
CA SER A 89 -4.04 10.84 -2.19
C SER A 89 -2.77 11.62 -2.56
N SER A 90 -2.74 12.93 -2.36
CA SER A 90 -1.57 13.76 -2.68
C SER A 90 -0.44 13.64 -1.66
N SER A 91 -0.76 13.33 -0.40
CA SER A 91 0.21 13.33 0.70
C SER A 91 0.60 11.93 1.19
N HIS A 92 -0.12 10.89 0.77
CA HIS A 92 0.06 9.54 1.32
C HIS A 92 1.48 9.01 1.15
N SER A 93 2.03 9.06 -0.07
CA SER A 93 3.36 8.53 -0.35
C SER A 93 4.46 9.32 0.36
N SER A 94 4.37 10.65 0.42
CA SER A 94 5.39 11.48 1.07
C SER A 94 5.41 11.29 2.59
N ILE A 95 4.25 11.20 3.24
CA ILE A 95 4.15 10.91 4.67
C ILE A 95 4.72 9.52 4.99
N MET A 96 4.36 8.51 4.19
CA MET A 96 4.86 7.15 4.38
C MET A 96 6.39 7.07 4.22
N MET A 97 6.94 7.69 3.19
CA MET A 97 8.39 7.71 2.96
C MET A 97 9.15 8.42 4.09
N ASN A 98 8.57 9.50 4.64
CA ASN A 98 9.16 10.19 5.79
C ASN A 98 9.14 9.36 7.07
N PHE A 99 8.10 8.53 7.26
CA PHE A 99 8.03 7.61 8.39
C PHE A 99 9.06 6.48 8.26
N MET A 100 9.19 5.87 7.07
CA MET A 100 10.14 4.78 6.85
C MET A 100 11.61 5.18 7.03
N LYS A 101 11.96 6.46 6.82
CA LYS A 101 13.32 6.97 7.05
C LYS A 101 13.69 7.15 8.52
N GLN A 102 12.71 7.09 9.43
CA GLN A 102 12.92 7.31 10.88
C GLN A 102 13.07 6.02 11.68
N CYS A 103 12.83 4.87 11.05
CA CYS A 103 13.04 3.53 11.62
C CYS A 103 14.42 3.01 11.25
#